data_AF-A0AA38G5W9-F1
#
_entry.id   AF-A0AA38G5W9-F1
#
_cell.length_a   1.000
_cell.length_b   1.000
_cell.length_c   1.000
_cell.angle_alpha   90.00
_cell.angle_beta   90.00
_cell.angle_gamma   90.00
#
_symmetry.space_group_name_H-M   'P 1'
#
loop_
_entity.id
_entity.type
_entity.pdbx_description
1 polymer ?
#
loop_
_entity_poly.entity_id
_entity_poly.type
_entity_poly.pdbx_seq_one_letter_code
_entity_poly.pdbx_strand_id
1 'polypeptide(L)'
;MLARSILTDEETRVDAELGYPRGYAKLCRNAHIHMQGLITPYTEGPPQRFLPYAAQPEDIAKIKEFNQLFPIIESEERDPSSARRFADSLWQQLDHLGNAGFDPALFRIDPYGNVLYKNADPASPLAWEVDHWFPHSRGGKTVSSNLRLVQWQVNQRKQNKLEFLVPWWDLQLGVTVNQFLSIFLSKNSDFRQRAFSLLFFAGENEPFTEHLVADCHSWPQHFRERKSQIGLAPAAIVRIHKQANDMLKPRNADLSIYPAWPVAPGTPGRRRWTVEEEEALRRAIQRFGPGNWKEIKENEPLFRNKSTVQIKDKYRLVKGDWELEKENKGAHLPDKEFILSTAIQKESRLKKIREDDIRVKAEEIAQLNKELKDLREQNETERLALEDLESVLIKNRRRMEKQRRWSEAQSSYKMCLENMIRDAMH
;
A
#
# COMPACT_ATOMS: atom_id res chain seq x y z
N MET A 1 25.68 3.35 -19.04
CA MET A 1 26.66 2.63 -19.90
C MET A 1 26.55 1.11 -19.76
N LEU A 2 25.75 0.57 -18.84
CA LEU A 2 25.55 -0.88 -18.67
C LEU A 2 24.51 -1.43 -19.66
N ALA A 3 23.52 -0.64 -20.06
CA ALA A 3 22.45 -1.13 -20.93
C ALA A 3 22.90 -1.39 -22.38
N ARG A 4 23.81 -0.56 -22.92
CA ARG A 4 24.43 -0.78 -24.25
C ARG A 4 25.43 -1.94 -24.29
N SER A 5 25.88 -2.45 -23.14
CA SER A 5 26.76 -3.63 -23.11
C SER A 5 26.00 -4.96 -23.06
N ILE A 6 24.66 -4.92 -22.93
CA ILE A 6 23.81 -6.13 -22.76
C ILE A 6 23.18 -6.58 -24.07
N LEU A 7 22.87 -5.63 -24.97
CA LEU A 7 22.21 -5.87 -26.24
C LEU A 7 23.00 -5.25 -27.38
N THR A 8 23.09 -5.98 -28.49
CA THR A 8 23.62 -5.48 -29.78
C THR A 8 22.63 -4.56 -30.47
N ASP A 9 23.10 -3.72 -31.40
CA ASP A 9 22.24 -2.83 -32.20
C ASP A 9 21.21 -3.60 -33.04
N GLU A 10 21.50 -4.84 -33.44
CA GLU A 10 20.56 -5.72 -34.13
C GLU A 10 19.46 -6.23 -33.18
N GLU A 11 19.81 -6.56 -31.93
CA GLU A 11 18.85 -7.02 -30.92
C GLU A 11 17.89 -5.91 -30.47
N THR A 12 18.22 -4.63 -30.67
CA THR A 12 17.36 -3.50 -30.33
C THR A 12 16.38 -3.11 -31.43
N ARG A 13 16.60 -3.56 -32.67
CA ARG A 13 15.69 -3.30 -33.81
C ARG A 13 14.48 -4.23 -33.79
N VAL A 14 13.33 -3.70 -34.19
CA VAL A 14 12.09 -4.45 -34.31
C VAL A 14 12.21 -5.46 -35.46
N ASP A 15 12.07 -6.74 -35.13
CA ASP A 15 12.06 -7.82 -36.10
C ASP A 15 10.73 -7.78 -36.89
N ALA A 16 10.81 -7.94 -38.22
CA ALA A 16 9.65 -7.80 -39.08
C ALA A 16 8.64 -8.95 -38.95
N GLU A 17 9.10 -10.16 -38.62
CA GLU A 17 8.26 -11.34 -38.45
C GLU A 17 7.71 -11.42 -37.02
N LEU A 18 8.57 -11.18 -36.01
CA LEU A 18 8.16 -11.25 -34.61
C LEU A 18 7.34 -10.03 -34.17
N GLY A 19 7.59 -8.87 -34.78
CA GLY A 19 6.94 -7.60 -34.45
C GLY A 19 7.46 -6.91 -33.20
N TYR A 20 8.53 -7.42 -32.59
CA TYR A 20 9.22 -6.83 -31.44
C TYR A 20 10.74 -7.07 -31.53
N PRO A 21 11.57 -6.31 -30.78
CA PRO A 21 13.02 -6.53 -30.76
C PRO A 21 13.41 -7.83 -30.05
N ARG A 22 14.34 -8.62 -30.61
CA ARG A 22 14.81 -9.87 -29.99
C ARG A 22 15.43 -9.65 -28.61
N GLY A 23 16.11 -8.52 -28.45
CA GLY A 23 16.68 -8.08 -27.17
C GLY A 23 15.61 -7.81 -26.11
N TYR A 24 14.42 -7.34 -26.50
CA TYR A 24 13.30 -7.16 -25.57
C TYR A 24 12.88 -8.50 -24.95
N ALA A 25 12.66 -9.52 -25.79
CA ALA A 25 12.29 -10.85 -25.30
C ALA A 25 13.40 -11.50 -24.44
N LYS A 26 14.68 -11.24 -24.76
CA LYS A 26 15.82 -11.65 -23.93
C LYS A 26 15.79 -11.00 -22.56
N LEU A 27 15.54 -9.68 -22.50
CA LEU A 27 15.40 -8.95 -21.24
C LEU A 27 14.21 -9.43 -20.41
N CYS A 28 13.03 -9.66 -21.01
CA CYS A 28 11.87 -10.17 -20.28
C CYS A 28 12.10 -11.59 -19.71
N ARG A 29 12.79 -12.47 -20.45
CA ARG A 29 13.15 -13.81 -19.93
C ARG A 29 14.17 -13.72 -18.80
N ASN A 30 15.21 -12.89 -18.97
CA ASN A 30 16.27 -12.74 -17.97
C ASN A 30 15.82 -11.93 -16.75
N ALA A 31 14.81 -11.08 -16.89
CA ALA A 31 14.16 -10.39 -15.77
C ALA A 31 13.64 -11.38 -14.72
N HIS A 32 13.23 -12.58 -15.15
CA HIS A 32 12.74 -13.64 -14.30
C HIS A 32 13.86 -14.52 -13.70
N ILE A 33 15.09 -14.48 -14.27
CA ILE A 33 16.17 -15.44 -13.98
C ILE A 33 17.35 -14.79 -13.24
N HIS A 34 17.69 -13.53 -13.55
CA HIS A 34 18.85 -12.87 -12.94
C HIS A 34 18.48 -12.07 -11.70
N MET A 35 18.69 -12.72 -10.54
CA MET A 35 18.61 -12.18 -9.16
C MET A 35 19.51 -10.96 -8.87
N GLN A 36 20.24 -10.40 -9.84
CA GLN A 36 21.15 -9.27 -9.63
C GLN A 36 21.07 -8.31 -10.82
N GLY A 37 20.24 -7.26 -10.70
CA GLY A 37 20.35 -6.08 -11.55
C GLY A 37 19.06 -5.52 -12.14
N LEU A 38 17.92 -6.22 -12.06
CA LEU A 38 16.62 -5.67 -12.46
C LEU A 38 15.81 -5.14 -11.28
N ILE A 39 15.08 -4.07 -11.52
CA ILE A 39 14.65 -3.08 -10.52
C ILE A 39 13.25 -3.40 -9.99
N THR A 40 12.93 -4.68 -9.84
CA THR A 40 11.65 -5.05 -9.22
C THR A 40 11.93 -5.84 -7.94
N PRO A 41 11.56 -5.31 -6.76
CA PRO A 41 11.90 -5.86 -5.46
C PRO A 41 11.17 -7.18 -5.13
N TYR A 42 10.20 -7.60 -5.94
CA TYR A 42 9.32 -8.74 -5.62
C TYR A 42 9.22 -9.74 -6.78
N THR A 43 10.30 -10.07 -7.48
CA THR A 43 10.26 -11.05 -8.59
C THR A 43 9.74 -12.44 -8.20
N GLU A 44 9.76 -12.79 -6.91
CA GLU A 44 9.32 -14.08 -6.35
C GLU A 44 7.86 -14.06 -5.83
N GLY A 45 7.05 -13.10 -6.29
CA GLY A 45 5.67 -12.93 -5.85
C GLY A 45 5.53 -12.04 -4.62
N PRO A 46 4.31 -11.90 -4.06
CA PRO A 46 4.04 -10.93 -3.02
C PRO A 46 4.72 -11.38 -1.73
N PRO A 47 5.47 -10.49 -1.05
CA PRO A 47 6.07 -10.86 0.22
C PRO A 47 4.97 -11.27 1.21
N GLN A 48 5.24 -12.28 2.05
CA GLN A 48 4.30 -12.77 3.07
C GLN A 48 3.76 -11.66 3.98
N ARG A 49 4.49 -10.54 4.07
CA ARG A 49 4.02 -9.29 4.64
C ARG A 49 4.19 -8.17 3.62
N PHE A 50 3.24 -7.24 3.57
CA PHE A 50 3.41 -6.02 2.79
C PHE A 50 4.66 -5.26 3.28
N LEU A 51 5.62 -5.10 2.39
CA LEU A 51 6.79 -4.26 2.58
C LEU A 51 6.60 -3.06 1.62
N PRO A 52 6.41 -1.83 2.15
CA PRO A 52 6.36 -0.67 1.28
C PRO A 52 7.72 -0.54 0.58
N TYR A 53 7.73 -0.75 -0.73
CA TYR A 53 8.91 -0.52 -1.54
C TYR A 53 8.95 0.94 -1.98
N ALA A 54 10.02 1.62 -1.63
CA ALA A 54 10.39 2.90 -2.22
C ALA A 54 11.66 2.68 -3.06
N ALA A 55 11.53 2.88 -4.38
CA ALA A 55 12.67 2.79 -5.30
C ALA A 55 13.75 3.79 -4.87
N GLN A 56 14.99 3.31 -4.73
CA GLN A 56 16.11 4.19 -4.40
C GLN A 56 16.50 5.06 -5.61
N PRO A 57 17.23 6.17 -5.42
CA PRO A 57 17.68 7.01 -6.54
C PRO A 57 18.45 6.23 -7.62
N GLU A 58 19.25 5.24 -7.22
CA GLU A 58 20.02 4.36 -8.10
C GLU A 58 19.11 3.46 -8.93
N ASP A 59 18.04 2.95 -8.33
CA ASP A 59 17.01 2.15 -8.98
C ASP A 59 16.28 2.97 -10.06
N ILE A 60 15.91 4.20 -9.72
CA ILE A 60 15.26 5.13 -10.65
C ILE A 60 16.19 5.45 -11.82
N ALA A 61 17.49 5.65 -11.57
CA ALA A 61 18.47 5.90 -12.62
C ALA A 61 18.60 4.71 -13.58
N LYS A 62 18.64 3.48 -13.05
CA LYS A 62 18.66 2.26 -13.87
C LYS A 62 17.35 2.09 -14.66
N ILE A 63 16.17 2.40 -14.08
CA ILE A 63 14.88 2.29 -14.79
C ILE A 63 14.90 3.24 -15.99
N LYS A 64 15.42 4.46 -15.79
CA LYS A 64 15.59 5.43 -16.87
C LYS A 64 16.54 4.91 -17.96
N GLU A 65 17.66 4.29 -17.60
CA GLU A 65 18.61 3.71 -18.55
C GLU A 65 17.96 2.58 -19.38
N PHE A 66 17.23 1.66 -18.75
CA PHE A 66 16.54 0.58 -19.45
C PHE A 66 15.37 1.09 -20.31
N ASN A 67 14.66 2.12 -19.85
CA ASN A 67 13.57 2.72 -20.62
C ASN A 67 14.09 3.44 -21.89
N GLN A 68 15.33 3.94 -21.86
CA GLN A 68 16.00 4.57 -23.00
C GLN A 68 16.47 3.58 -24.08
N LEU A 69 16.58 2.29 -23.76
CA LEU A 69 16.97 1.26 -24.76
C LEU A 69 15.97 1.17 -25.92
N PHE A 70 14.70 1.41 -25.64
CA PHE A 70 13.62 1.31 -26.64
C PHE A 70 12.83 2.62 -26.63
N PRO A 71 13.28 3.70 -27.28
CA PRO A 71 12.61 5.00 -27.20
C PRO A 71 11.19 4.95 -27.78
N ILE A 72 10.35 5.87 -27.30
CA ILE A 72 9.02 6.11 -27.90
C ILE A 72 9.25 6.79 -29.25
N ILE A 73 8.61 6.27 -30.28
CA ILE A 73 8.67 6.75 -31.67
C ILE A 73 7.31 7.39 -31.97
N GLU A 74 7.31 8.60 -32.53
CA GLU A 74 6.09 9.20 -33.06
C GLU A 74 5.66 8.38 -34.29
N SER A 75 4.53 7.69 -34.16
CA SER A 75 3.93 6.90 -35.24
C SER A 75 2.67 7.58 -35.73
N GLU A 76 2.56 7.73 -37.04
CA GLU A 76 1.32 8.09 -37.70
C GLU A 76 0.40 6.85 -37.78
N GLU A 77 -0.86 7.06 -37.44
CA GLU A 77 -2.00 6.13 -37.59
C GLU A 77 -2.06 4.90 -36.68
N ARG A 78 -2.87 5.06 -35.62
CA ARG A 78 -3.40 3.99 -34.77
C ARG A 78 -4.68 3.46 -35.42
N ASP A 79 -4.66 2.26 -36.00
CA ASP A 79 -5.91 1.51 -36.22
C ASP A 79 -6.09 0.47 -35.10
N PRO A 80 -6.75 0.83 -33.97
CA PRO A 80 -6.98 -0.11 -32.87
C PRO A 80 -7.90 -1.27 -33.27
N SER A 81 -8.64 -1.16 -34.38
CA SER A 81 -9.49 -2.23 -34.88
C SER A 81 -8.70 -3.37 -35.52
N SER A 82 -7.49 -3.09 -36.02
CA SER A 82 -6.63 -4.07 -36.67
C SER A 82 -6.18 -5.20 -35.72
N ALA A 83 -5.83 -4.88 -34.48
CA ALA A 83 -5.39 -5.85 -33.47
C ALA A 83 -6.52 -6.76 -33.00
N ARG A 84 -7.76 -6.25 -32.97
CA ARG A 84 -8.93 -7.00 -32.51
C ARG A 84 -9.26 -8.21 -33.40
N ARG A 85 -8.80 -8.21 -34.65
CA ARG A 85 -8.93 -9.35 -35.58
C ARG A 85 -8.23 -10.61 -35.08
N PHE A 86 -7.23 -10.48 -34.20
CA PHE A 86 -6.50 -11.59 -33.61
C PHE A 86 -7.15 -12.13 -32.33
N ALA A 87 -8.20 -11.48 -31.81
CA ALA A 87 -8.75 -11.78 -30.48
C ALA A 87 -9.18 -13.24 -30.32
N ASP A 88 -9.89 -13.82 -31.28
CA ASP A 88 -10.34 -15.22 -31.19
C ASP A 88 -9.16 -16.21 -31.17
N SER A 89 -8.14 -15.97 -31.99
CA SER A 89 -6.93 -16.81 -32.01
C SER A 89 -6.14 -16.69 -30.70
N LEU A 90 -6.02 -15.47 -30.15
CA LEU A 90 -5.32 -15.24 -28.89
C LEU A 90 -6.10 -15.87 -27.72
N TRP A 91 -7.43 -15.83 -27.74
CA TRP A 91 -8.29 -16.42 -26.71
C TRP A 91 -8.11 -17.93 -26.57
N GLN A 92 -7.85 -18.61 -27.68
CA GLN A 92 -7.60 -20.05 -27.70
C GLN A 92 -6.22 -20.44 -27.15
N GLN A 93 -5.26 -19.51 -27.19
CA GLN A 93 -3.89 -19.73 -26.70
C GLN A 93 -3.74 -19.51 -25.20
N LEU A 94 -4.73 -18.87 -24.55
CA LEU A 94 -4.69 -18.61 -23.12
C LEU A 94 -4.92 -19.87 -22.29
N ASP A 95 -4.31 -19.90 -21.11
CA ASP A 95 -4.55 -20.93 -20.11
C ASP A 95 -6.01 -20.89 -19.64
N HIS A 96 -6.53 -22.04 -19.24
CA HIS A 96 -7.85 -22.17 -18.63
C HIS A 96 -7.75 -22.47 -17.14
N LEU A 97 -8.88 -22.43 -16.43
CA LEU A 97 -8.96 -22.71 -15.00
C LEU A 97 -8.77 -24.21 -14.64
N GLY A 98 -8.12 -25.00 -15.49
CA GLY A 98 -7.88 -26.43 -15.26
C GLY A 98 -9.18 -27.21 -15.02
N ASN A 99 -9.16 -28.06 -13.99
CA ASN A 99 -10.27 -28.94 -13.61
C ASN A 99 -11.28 -28.27 -12.66
N ALA A 100 -11.31 -26.94 -12.57
CA ALA A 100 -12.21 -26.22 -11.68
C ALA A 100 -13.70 -26.26 -12.09
N GLY A 101 -14.04 -26.95 -13.19
CA GLY A 101 -15.42 -27.13 -13.64
C GLY A 101 -16.01 -25.96 -14.43
N PHE A 102 -15.20 -24.98 -14.82
CA PHE A 102 -15.61 -23.86 -15.67
C PHE A 102 -15.38 -24.17 -17.14
N ASP A 103 -16.28 -23.72 -18.01
CA ASP A 103 -16.14 -23.89 -19.46
C ASP A 103 -14.88 -23.18 -19.96
N PRO A 104 -13.88 -23.91 -20.47
CA PRO A 104 -12.66 -23.33 -21.00
C PRO A 104 -12.95 -22.36 -22.17
N ALA A 105 -14.01 -22.57 -22.95
CA ALA A 105 -14.35 -21.67 -24.04
C ALA A 105 -14.76 -20.26 -23.56
N LEU A 106 -15.30 -20.17 -22.33
CA LEU A 106 -15.84 -18.93 -21.77
C LEU A 106 -14.89 -18.27 -20.77
N PHE A 107 -14.10 -19.04 -20.03
CA PHE A 107 -13.18 -18.53 -19.01
C PHE A 107 -11.73 -18.91 -19.29
N ARG A 108 -10.86 -17.90 -19.24
CA ARG A 108 -9.42 -18.01 -19.47
C ARG A 108 -8.65 -17.25 -18.42
N ILE A 109 -7.34 -17.45 -18.39
CA ILE A 109 -6.41 -16.76 -17.51
C ILE A 109 -5.42 -16.00 -18.40
N ASP A 110 -5.23 -14.71 -18.13
CA ASP A 110 -4.22 -13.92 -18.82
C ASP A 110 -2.80 -14.27 -18.34
N PRO A 111 -1.74 -13.83 -19.04
CA PRO A 111 -0.35 -14.13 -18.66
C PRO A 111 0.07 -13.68 -17.25
N TYR A 112 -0.73 -12.84 -16.59
CA TYR A 112 -0.47 -12.30 -15.26
C TYR A 112 -1.35 -12.92 -14.17
N GLY A 113 -2.15 -13.94 -14.50
CA GLY A 113 -2.98 -14.66 -13.54
C GLY A 113 -4.33 -14.01 -13.24
N ASN A 114 -4.80 -13.09 -14.08
CA ASN A 114 -6.14 -12.52 -14.00
C ASN A 114 -7.14 -13.41 -14.76
N VAL A 115 -8.29 -13.69 -14.16
CA VAL A 115 -9.38 -14.42 -14.81
C VAL A 115 -10.11 -13.52 -15.79
N LEU A 116 -10.30 -14.00 -17.01
CA LEU A 116 -11.01 -13.34 -18.08
C LEU A 116 -12.30 -14.07 -18.42
N TYR A 117 -13.34 -13.33 -18.79
CA TYR A 117 -14.59 -13.88 -19.30
C TYR A 117 -14.86 -13.39 -20.72
N LYS A 118 -15.16 -14.32 -21.65
CA LYS A 118 -15.25 -14.03 -23.08
C LYS A 118 -16.24 -12.91 -23.40
N ASN A 119 -17.40 -12.95 -22.73
CA ASN A 119 -18.51 -12.01 -22.95
C ASN A 119 -18.64 -11.01 -21.80
N ALA A 120 -17.53 -10.64 -21.15
CA ALA A 120 -17.55 -9.70 -20.05
C ALA A 120 -18.04 -8.31 -20.49
N ASP A 121 -18.82 -7.67 -19.61
CA ASP A 121 -19.09 -6.24 -19.74
C ASP A 121 -17.77 -5.46 -19.69
N PRO A 122 -17.54 -4.43 -20.53
CA PRO A 122 -16.29 -3.69 -20.56
C PRO A 122 -15.84 -3.08 -19.21
N ALA A 123 -16.77 -2.85 -18.28
CA ALA A 123 -16.45 -2.36 -16.93
C ALA A 123 -16.24 -3.49 -15.90
N SER A 124 -16.46 -4.75 -16.28
CA SER A 124 -16.24 -5.91 -15.41
C SER A 124 -14.75 -6.08 -15.10
N PRO A 125 -14.40 -6.55 -13.90
CA PRO A 125 -13.01 -6.93 -13.62
C PRO A 125 -12.55 -8.16 -14.44
N LEU A 126 -13.46 -8.89 -15.10
CA LEU A 126 -13.17 -10.00 -16.01
C LEU A 126 -13.02 -9.58 -17.48
N ALA A 127 -13.21 -8.30 -17.78
CA ALA A 127 -13.04 -7.78 -19.14
C ALA A 127 -11.57 -7.70 -19.54
N TRP A 128 -11.37 -7.76 -20.85
CA TRP A 128 -10.07 -7.91 -21.46
C TRP A 128 -9.92 -6.99 -22.68
N GLU A 129 -8.68 -6.66 -22.99
CA GLU A 129 -8.31 -5.92 -24.18
C GLU A 129 -7.10 -6.60 -24.86
N VAL A 130 -6.93 -6.32 -26.15
CA VAL A 130 -5.74 -6.75 -26.90
C VAL A 130 -4.62 -5.73 -26.64
N ASP A 131 -3.52 -6.20 -26.08
CA ASP A 131 -2.32 -5.42 -25.78
C ASP A 131 -1.16 -5.83 -26.72
N HIS A 132 -0.30 -4.88 -27.04
CA HIS A 132 0.97 -5.15 -27.71
C HIS A 132 2.04 -5.41 -26.65
N TRP A 133 2.54 -6.65 -26.58
CA TRP A 133 3.56 -7.06 -25.63
C TRP A 133 4.77 -6.11 -25.65
N PHE A 134 5.32 -5.84 -26.83
CA PHE A 134 6.18 -4.69 -27.08
C PHE A 134 5.34 -3.53 -27.65
N PRO A 135 5.32 -2.36 -26.97
CA PRO A 135 4.42 -1.27 -27.32
C PRO A 135 4.54 -0.80 -28.77
N HIS A 136 3.39 -0.59 -29.41
CA HIS A 136 3.32 -0.02 -30.76
C HIS A 136 3.98 1.37 -30.83
N SER A 137 3.80 2.20 -29.79
CA SER A 137 4.44 3.51 -29.67
C SER A 137 5.97 3.48 -29.54
N ARG A 138 6.59 2.29 -29.49
CA ARG A 138 8.04 2.10 -29.54
C ARG A 138 8.47 1.38 -30.82
N GLY A 139 7.59 1.32 -31.83
CA GLY A 139 7.80 0.65 -33.11
C GLY A 139 7.28 -0.79 -33.18
N GLY A 140 6.61 -1.30 -32.15
CA GLY A 140 6.04 -2.65 -32.15
C GLY A 140 4.99 -2.85 -33.26
N LYS A 141 5.03 -3.99 -33.94
CA LYS A 141 4.09 -4.30 -35.03
C LYS A 141 2.86 -5.02 -34.51
N THR A 142 1.73 -4.86 -35.21
CA THR A 142 0.47 -5.58 -34.94
C THR A 142 0.51 -6.94 -35.62
N VAL A 143 1.18 -7.89 -34.98
CA VAL A 143 1.30 -9.30 -35.43
C VAL A 143 1.01 -10.21 -34.24
N SER A 144 0.48 -11.42 -34.49
CA SER A 144 0.04 -12.33 -33.43
C SER A 144 1.10 -12.60 -32.36
N SER A 145 2.37 -12.74 -32.74
CA SER A 145 3.50 -12.97 -31.82
C SER A 145 3.77 -11.81 -30.86
N ASN A 146 3.38 -10.58 -31.23
CA ASN A 146 3.52 -9.39 -30.40
C ASN A 146 2.22 -9.02 -29.67
N LEU A 147 1.12 -9.74 -29.89
CA LEU A 147 -0.17 -9.43 -29.26
C LEU A 147 -0.46 -10.38 -28.11
N ARG A 148 -1.10 -9.86 -27.08
CA ARG A 148 -1.58 -10.62 -25.93
C ARG A 148 -2.98 -10.18 -25.55
N LEU A 149 -3.76 -11.10 -25.00
CA LEU A 149 -4.98 -10.75 -24.31
C LEU A 149 -4.67 -10.58 -22.83
N VAL A 150 -5.02 -9.41 -22.31
CA VAL A 150 -4.78 -9.05 -20.91
C VAL A 150 -6.02 -8.41 -20.34
N GLN A 151 -6.14 -8.44 -19.01
CA GLN A 151 -7.22 -7.73 -18.34
C GLN A 151 -7.19 -6.22 -18.68
N TRP A 152 -8.36 -5.60 -18.88
CA TRP A 152 -8.43 -4.25 -19.46
C TRP A 152 -7.72 -3.17 -18.62
N GLN A 153 -7.79 -3.23 -17.28
CA GLN A 153 -7.10 -2.29 -16.39
C GLN A 153 -5.59 -2.52 -16.44
N VAL A 154 -5.14 -3.75 -16.64
CA VAL A 154 -3.72 -4.08 -16.85
C VAL A 154 -3.20 -3.43 -18.12
N ASN A 155 -3.97 -3.51 -19.22
CA ASN A 155 -3.64 -2.79 -20.46
C ASN A 155 -3.51 -1.27 -20.21
N GLN A 156 -4.48 -0.68 -19.50
CA GLN A 156 -4.47 0.74 -19.13
C GLN A 156 -3.32 1.13 -18.20
N ARG A 157 -2.83 0.21 -17.36
CA ARG A 157 -1.70 0.45 -16.43
C ARG A 157 -0.35 0.32 -17.12
N LYS A 158 -0.22 -0.65 -18.04
CA LYS A 158 0.98 -0.91 -18.84
C LYS A 158 1.19 0.16 -19.90
N GLN A 159 0.18 0.49 -20.69
CA GLN A 159 0.26 1.46 -21.80
C GLN A 159 1.49 1.21 -22.69
N ASN A 160 2.42 2.17 -22.71
CA ASN A 160 3.67 2.13 -23.44
C ASN A 160 4.89 1.73 -22.58
N LYS A 161 4.68 1.25 -21.36
CA LYS A 161 5.77 0.77 -20.50
C LYS A 161 6.26 -0.59 -21.01
N LEU A 162 7.55 -0.83 -20.81
CA LEU A 162 8.17 -2.12 -21.06
C LEU A 162 7.79 -3.06 -19.91
N GLU A 163 7.30 -4.26 -20.22
CA GLU A 163 6.73 -5.20 -19.23
C GLU A 163 7.71 -5.48 -18.07
N PHE A 164 8.99 -5.71 -18.37
CA PHE A 164 10.03 -5.99 -17.38
C PHE A 164 10.36 -4.79 -16.45
N LEU A 165 9.86 -3.59 -16.75
CA LEU A 165 9.96 -2.40 -15.89
C LEU A 165 8.68 -2.16 -15.09
N VAL A 166 7.60 -2.89 -15.37
CA VAL A 166 6.36 -2.81 -14.63
C VAL A 166 6.41 -3.84 -13.50
N PRO A 167 6.18 -3.44 -12.24
CA PRO A 167 6.07 -4.41 -11.17
C PRO A 167 4.96 -5.42 -11.45
N TRP A 168 5.21 -6.71 -11.21
CA TRP A 168 4.25 -7.76 -11.57
C TRP A 168 2.87 -7.58 -10.90
N TRP A 169 2.80 -7.02 -9.69
CA TRP A 169 1.55 -6.77 -8.98
C TRP A 169 0.71 -5.67 -9.64
N ASP A 170 1.34 -4.72 -10.35
CA ASP A 170 0.64 -3.73 -11.17
C ASP A 170 0.01 -4.35 -12.43
N LEU A 171 0.38 -5.59 -12.75
CA LEU A 171 -0.17 -6.39 -13.86
C LEU A 171 -1.23 -7.40 -13.37
N GLN A 172 -1.50 -7.49 -12.07
CA GLN A 172 -2.52 -8.35 -11.47
C GLN A 172 -3.68 -7.52 -10.88
N LEU A 173 -4.31 -6.67 -11.72
CA LEU A 173 -5.38 -5.76 -11.29
C LEU A 173 -6.80 -6.36 -11.37
N GLY A 174 -6.94 -7.50 -12.06
CA GLY A 174 -8.21 -8.20 -12.20
C GLY A 174 -8.54 -9.10 -11.01
N VAL A 175 -9.48 -10.02 -11.23
CA VAL A 175 -9.80 -11.06 -10.24
C VAL A 175 -8.82 -12.21 -10.42
N THR A 176 -8.08 -12.55 -9.37
CA THR A 176 -7.18 -13.72 -9.38
C THR A 176 -7.97 -15.03 -9.39
N VAL A 177 -7.35 -16.12 -9.84
CA VAL A 177 -7.97 -17.46 -9.80
C VAL A 177 -8.50 -17.81 -8.41
N ASN A 178 -7.71 -17.58 -7.36
CA ASN A 178 -8.13 -17.89 -5.98
C ASN A 178 -9.30 -17.04 -5.52
N GLN A 179 -9.31 -15.74 -5.85
CA GLN A 179 -10.44 -14.86 -5.53
C GLN A 179 -11.70 -15.30 -6.28
N PHE A 180 -11.56 -15.62 -7.57
CA PHE A 180 -12.65 -16.10 -8.41
C PHE A 180 -13.26 -17.37 -7.81
N LEU A 181 -12.46 -18.41 -7.55
CA LEU A 181 -12.95 -19.66 -6.94
C LEU A 181 -13.56 -19.43 -5.56
N SER A 182 -12.96 -18.57 -4.73
CA SER A 182 -13.47 -18.26 -3.39
C SER A 182 -14.84 -17.59 -3.44
N ILE A 183 -15.13 -16.78 -4.47
CA ILE A 183 -16.45 -16.21 -4.68
C ILE A 183 -17.47 -17.32 -4.91
N PHE A 184 -17.21 -18.25 -5.83
CA PHE A 184 -18.14 -19.34 -6.14
C PHE A 184 -18.33 -20.32 -4.97
N LEU A 185 -17.27 -20.57 -4.19
CA LEU A 185 -17.30 -21.48 -3.05
C LEU A 185 -17.83 -20.86 -1.75
N SER A 186 -18.00 -19.54 -1.70
CA SER A 186 -18.46 -18.85 -0.49
C SER A 186 -19.85 -19.32 -0.08
N LYS A 187 -20.06 -19.62 1.20
CA LYS A 187 -21.38 -19.97 1.75
C LYS A 187 -22.26 -18.75 1.99
N ASN A 188 -21.69 -17.55 1.97
CA ASN A 188 -22.41 -16.30 2.19
C ASN A 188 -23.11 -15.88 0.89
N SER A 189 -24.43 -16.06 0.84
CA SER A 189 -25.28 -15.73 -0.31
C SER A 189 -25.22 -14.26 -0.69
N ASP A 190 -25.21 -13.35 0.30
CA ASP A 190 -25.10 -11.91 0.08
C ASP A 190 -23.77 -11.57 -0.60
N PHE A 191 -22.65 -12.03 -0.05
CA PHE A 191 -21.33 -11.83 -0.67
C PHE A 191 -21.29 -12.35 -2.11
N ARG A 192 -21.83 -13.56 -2.36
CA ARG A 192 -21.89 -14.14 -3.71
C ARG A 192 -22.71 -13.28 -4.67
N GLN A 193 -23.90 -12.84 -4.28
CA GLN A 193 -24.76 -12.03 -5.14
C GLN A 193 -24.10 -10.69 -5.49
N ARG A 194 -23.46 -10.04 -4.50
CA ARG A 194 -22.71 -8.79 -4.72
C ARG A 194 -21.53 -9.00 -5.66
N ALA A 195 -20.78 -10.08 -5.47
CA ALA A 195 -19.66 -10.42 -6.33
C ALA A 195 -20.12 -10.78 -7.75
N PHE A 196 -21.20 -11.54 -7.92
CA PHE A 196 -21.72 -11.89 -9.25
C PHE A 196 -22.26 -10.67 -10.00
N SER A 197 -22.90 -9.74 -9.31
CA SER A 197 -23.29 -8.44 -9.88
C SER A 197 -22.09 -7.61 -10.35
N LEU A 198 -20.91 -7.83 -9.76
CA LEU A 198 -19.64 -7.22 -10.18
C LEU A 198 -18.96 -7.94 -11.34
N LEU A 199 -18.99 -9.28 -11.35
CA LEU A 199 -18.34 -10.07 -12.38
C LEU A 199 -19.15 -10.11 -13.69
N PHE A 200 -20.48 -10.19 -13.59
CA PHE A 200 -21.38 -10.49 -14.71
C PHE A 200 -22.47 -9.43 -14.86
N PHE A 201 -22.78 -9.11 -16.11
CA PHE A 201 -23.93 -8.28 -16.44
C PHE A 201 -25.22 -8.98 -15.96
N ALA A 202 -26.07 -8.27 -15.21
CA ALA A 202 -27.30 -8.79 -14.60
C ALA A 202 -27.14 -10.00 -13.63
N GLY A 203 -25.92 -10.29 -13.14
CA GLY A 203 -25.66 -11.41 -12.21
C GLY A 203 -26.34 -11.31 -10.84
N GLU A 204 -27.06 -10.21 -10.57
CA GLU A 204 -27.90 -10.03 -9.37
C GLU A 204 -29.24 -10.76 -9.44
N ASN A 205 -29.66 -11.19 -10.63
CA ASN A 205 -30.96 -11.81 -10.90
C ASN A 205 -30.90 -13.33 -11.15
N GLU A 206 -29.73 -13.96 -10.98
CA GLU A 206 -29.60 -15.42 -11.07
C GLU A 206 -30.44 -16.08 -9.95
N PRO A 207 -31.45 -16.91 -10.29
CA PRO A 207 -32.26 -17.60 -9.30
C PRO A 207 -31.42 -18.71 -8.66
N PHE A 208 -30.82 -18.41 -7.51
CA PHE A 208 -30.18 -19.43 -6.69
C PHE A 208 -31.23 -20.40 -6.17
N THR A 209 -30.97 -21.69 -6.29
CA THR A 209 -31.86 -22.76 -5.84
C THR A 209 -32.33 -22.51 -4.41
N GLU A 210 -33.65 -22.45 -4.26
CA GLU A 210 -34.46 -21.77 -3.25
C GLU A 210 -34.30 -22.27 -1.79
N HIS A 211 -33.44 -23.25 -1.53
CA HIS A 211 -33.42 -23.96 -0.24
C HIS A 211 -32.50 -23.38 0.85
N LEU A 212 -31.86 -22.23 0.62
CA LEU A 212 -30.95 -21.61 1.62
C LEU A 212 -31.12 -20.09 1.79
N VAL A 213 -32.14 -19.47 1.20
CA VAL A 213 -32.35 -18.02 1.32
C VAL A 213 -33.14 -17.72 2.60
N ALA A 214 -32.43 -17.62 3.73
CA ALA A 214 -32.88 -16.77 4.82
C ALA A 214 -32.44 -15.33 4.50
N ASP A 215 -33.42 -14.47 4.23
CA ASP A 215 -33.37 -13.00 4.23
C ASP A 215 -32.05 -12.33 3.78
N CYS A 216 -31.84 -12.24 2.47
CA CYS A 216 -30.81 -11.36 1.92
C CYS A 216 -31.32 -9.92 1.81
N HIS A 217 -30.56 -8.95 2.37
CA HIS A 217 -30.90 -7.54 2.28
C HIS A 217 -30.62 -6.98 0.88
N SER A 218 -31.66 -6.45 0.23
CA SER A 218 -31.51 -5.72 -1.04
C SER A 218 -30.50 -4.57 -0.93
N TRP A 219 -29.74 -4.32 -2.00
CA TRP A 219 -28.88 -3.13 -2.07
C TRP A 219 -29.69 -1.85 -1.78
N PRO A 220 -29.15 -0.91 -0.97
CA PRO A 220 -29.78 0.38 -0.74
C PRO A 220 -30.17 1.06 -2.06
N GLN A 221 -31.38 1.64 -2.13
CA GLN A 221 -31.93 2.17 -3.38
C GLN A 221 -30.99 3.17 -4.08
N HIS A 222 -30.35 4.06 -3.30
CA HIS A 222 -29.38 5.03 -3.79
C HIS A 222 -28.16 4.38 -4.50
N PHE A 223 -27.77 3.17 -4.10
CA PHE A 223 -26.67 2.44 -4.73
C PHE A 223 -27.12 1.86 -6.07
N ARG A 224 -28.34 1.32 -6.15
CA ARG A 224 -28.91 0.81 -7.41
C ARG A 224 -29.11 1.91 -8.45
N GLU A 225 -29.61 3.06 -8.03
CA GLU A 225 -29.76 4.26 -8.88
C GLU A 225 -28.41 4.84 -9.31
N ARG A 226 -27.39 4.81 -8.45
CA ARG A 226 -26.05 5.27 -8.80
C ARG A 226 -25.34 4.28 -9.71
N LYS A 227 -25.47 2.96 -9.49
CA LYS A 227 -24.97 1.89 -10.38
C LYS A 227 -25.49 2.08 -11.80
N SER A 228 -26.79 2.37 -11.98
CA SER A 228 -27.38 2.58 -13.31
C SER A 228 -26.90 3.87 -14.00
N GLN A 229 -26.49 4.88 -13.24
CA GLN A 229 -26.03 6.17 -13.77
C GLN A 229 -24.53 6.22 -14.08
N ILE A 230 -23.68 5.60 -13.24
CA ILE A 230 -22.22 5.74 -13.32
C ILE A 230 -21.47 4.40 -13.43
N GLY A 231 -22.15 3.26 -13.37
CA GLY A 231 -21.52 1.95 -13.37
C GLY A 231 -21.15 1.46 -11.96
N LEU A 232 -20.91 0.16 -11.81
CA LEU A 232 -20.79 -0.48 -10.49
C LEU A 232 -19.53 -0.09 -9.72
N ALA A 233 -18.35 -0.12 -10.36
CA ALA A 233 -17.09 0.21 -9.71
C ALA A 233 -17.08 1.63 -9.09
N PRO A 234 -17.51 2.71 -9.78
CA PRO A 234 -17.60 4.03 -9.17
C PRO A 234 -18.82 4.20 -8.25
N ALA A 235 -19.90 3.42 -8.40
CA ALA A 235 -21.02 3.41 -7.46
C ALA A 235 -20.66 2.76 -6.11
N ALA A 236 -19.71 1.82 -6.10
CA ALA A 236 -19.16 1.16 -4.90
C ALA A 236 -18.20 2.03 -4.09
N ILE A 237 -17.75 3.16 -4.65
CA ILE A 237 -16.94 4.13 -3.92
C ILE A 237 -17.85 4.88 -2.93
N VAL A 238 -17.80 4.46 -1.66
CA VAL A 238 -18.42 5.21 -0.58
C VAL A 238 -17.64 6.50 -0.38
N ARG A 239 -18.18 7.63 -0.86
CA ARG A 239 -17.70 8.95 -0.46
C ARG A 239 -17.99 9.11 1.02
N ILE A 240 -16.97 8.90 1.85
CA ILE A 240 -16.98 9.37 3.24
C ILE A 240 -16.97 10.90 3.16
N HIS A 241 -18.15 11.51 3.10
CA HIS A 241 -18.26 12.90 3.50
C HIS A 241 -17.89 12.91 4.97
N LYS A 242 -16.72 13.46 5.28
CA LYS A 242 -16.36 13.81 6.64
C LYS A 242 -17.28 14.96 7.03
N GLN A 243 -18.56 14.65 7.29
CA GLN A 243 -19.40 15.52 8.10
C GLN A 243 -18.61 15.67 9.39
N ALA A 244 -18.13 16.88 9.63
CA ALA A 244 -17.45 17.27 10.84
C ALA A 244 -18.47 17.29 12.01
N ASN A 245 -19.12 16.15 12.25
CA ASN A 245 -19.80 15.83 13.48
C ASN A 245 -18.87 14.92 14.27
N ASP A 246 -18.04 15.58 15.06
CA ASP A 246 -17.62 15.28 16.44
C ASP A 246 -17.54 13.83 16.97
N MET A 247 -17.37 12.81 16.13
CA MET A 247 -17.19 11.40 16.51
C MET A 247 -15.76 10.89 16.29
N LEU A 248 -14.89 11.70 15.67
CA LEU A 248 -13.47 11.41 15.47
C LEU A 248 -12.62 12.66 15.75
N LYS A 249 -12.81 13.28 16.91
CA LYS A 249 -11.68 13.99 17.54
C LYS A 249 -10.68 12.91 17.99
N PRO A 250 -9.38 13.04 17.68
CA PRO A 250 -8.39 12.32 18.46
C PRO A 250 -8.55 12.86 19.87
N ARG A 251 -9.20 12.09 20.75
CA ARG A 251 -8.98 12.30 22.18
C ARG A 251 -7.48 12.19 22.33
N ASN A 252 -6.85 13.28 22.75
CA ASN A 252 -5.53 13.22 23.33
C ASN A 252 -5.53 11.97 24.20
N ALA A 253 -4.75 10.97 23.79
CA ALA A 253 -4.45 9.82 24.61
C ALA A 253 -3.54 10.34 25.72
N ASP A 254 -4.14 11.13 26.61
CA ASP A 254 -3.72 11.20 27.98
C ASP A 254 -3.85 9.76 28.48
N LEU A 255 -2.71 9.13 28.70
CA LEU A 255 -2.53 7.72 29.08
C LEU A 255 -3.06 7.44 30.51
N SER A 256 -4.12 8.14 30.95
CA SER A 256 -4.61 8.16 32.33
C SER A 256 -6.06 7.69 32.51
N ILE A 257 -6.80 7.30 31.46
CA ILE A 257 -8.20 6.85 31.63
C ILE A 257 -8.53 5.66 30.71
N TYR A 258 -8.17 4.46 31.13
CA TYR A 258 -8.90 3.26 30.71
C TYR A 258 -10.02 3.00 31.74
N PRO A 259 -11.29 2.86 31.33
CA PRO A 259 -12.25 2.14 32.14
C PRO A 259 -11.76 0.69 32.26
N ALA A 260 -11.67 0.21 33.50
CA ALA A 260 -11.27 -1.14 33.80
C ALA A 260 -12.15 -2.13 33.02
N TRP A 261 -11.50 -3.02 32.28
CA TRP A 261 -12.11 -4.27 31.85
C TRP A 261 -12.64 -4.99 33.10
N PRO A 262 -13.78 -5.70 33.06
CA PRO A 262 -14.25 -6.47 34.21
C PRO A 262 -13.17 -7.49 34.56
N VAL A 263 -12.48 -7.24 35.66
CA VAL A 263 -11.50 -8.16 36.22
C VAL A 263 -12.29 -9.34 36.76
N ALA A 264 -12.05 -10.53 36.18
CA ALA A 264 -12.48 -11.78 36.81
C ALA A 264 -11.97 -11.78 38.26
N PRO A 265 -12.82 -12.07 39.26
CA PRO A 265 -12.44 -11.93 40.66
C PRO A 265 -11.32 -12.91 40.99
N GLY A 266 -10.11 -12.41 41.26
CA GLY A 266 -9.03 -13.28 41.76
C GLY A 266 -7.58 -12.80 41.63
N THR A 267 -7.25 -11.77 40.85
CA THR A 267 -5.83 -11.33 40.72
C THR A 267 -5.51 -10.07 41.53
N PRO A 268 -4.60 -10.12 42.52
CA PRO A 268 -4.21 -8.95 43.29
C PRO A 268 -3.37 -8.01 42.42
N GLY A 269 -3.90 -6.81 42.17
CA GLY A 269 -3.25 -5.77 41.36
C GLY A 269 -1.87 -5.36 41.87
N ARG A 270 -1.02 -4.89 40.94
CA ARG A 270 0.34 -4.37 41.19
C ARG A 270 0.34 -3.36 42.36
N ARG A 271 0.80 -3.78 43.54
CA ARG A 271 1.06 -2.89 44.68
C ARG A 271 2.32 -2.07 44.43
N ARG A 272 2.23 -0.74 44.61
CA ARG A 272 3.39 0.17 44.69
C ARG A 272 4.33 -0.28 45.82
N TRP A 273 5.63 -0.09 45.64
CA TRP A 273 6.63 -0.35 46.68
C TRP A 273 6.53 0.73 47.77
N THR A 274 6.51 0.33 49.04
CA THR A 274 6.57 1.28 50.16
C THR A 274 8.02 1.61 50.51
N VAL A 275 8.24 2.75 51.17
CA VAL A 275 9.59 3.17 51.63
C VAL A 275 10.20 2.10 52.55
N GLU A 276 9.39 1.47 53.40
CA GLU A 276 9.78 0.37 54.29
C GLU A 276 10.20 -0.90 53.51
N GLU A 277 9.52 -1.21 52.40
CA GLU A 277 9.89 -2.32 51.51
C GLU A 277 11.20 -2.02 50.76
N GLU A 278 11.46 -0.76 50.41
CA GLU A 278 12.70 -0.32 49.76
C GLU A 278 13.90 -0.33 50.72
N GLU A 279 13.71 0.09 51.96
CA GLU A 279 14.72 0.02 53.02
C GLU A 279 15.02 -1.43 53.43
N ALA A 280 13.99 -2.28 53.52
CA ALA A 280 14.17 -3.72 53.72
C ALA A 280 14.96 -4.36 52.56
N LEU A 281 14.69 -3.93 51.31
CA LEU A 281 15.43 -4.40 50.15
C LEU A 281 16.90 -3.99 50.23
N ARG A 282 17.17 -2.75 50.66
CA ARG A 282 18.52 -2.23 50.86
C ARG A 282 19.29 -3.02 51.92
N ARG A 283 18.68 -3.29 53.07
CA ARG A 283 19.28 -4.09 54.15
C ARG A 283 19.50 -5.54 53.73
N ALA A 284 18.54 -6.15 53.07
CA ALA A 284 18.64 -7.53 52.62
C ALA A 284 19.73 -7.71 51.54
N ILE A 285 19.86 -6.77 50.59
CA ILE A 285 20.94 -6.79 49.59
C ILE A 285 22.30 -6.54 50.23
N GLN A 286 22.39 -5.69 51.26
CA GLN A 286 23.63 -5.47 52.01
C GLN A 286 24.06 -6.71 52.79
N ARG A 287 23.10 -7.53 53.24
CA ARG A 287 23.35 -8.73 54.05
C ARG A 287 23.59 -10.00 53.22
N PHE A 288 22.84 -10.20 52.14
CA PHE A 288 22.87 -11.43 51.32
C PHE A 288 23.56 -11.23 49.97
N GLY A 289 23.84 -9.99 49.56
CA GLY A 289 24.46 -9.67 48.27
C GLY A 289 23.47 -9.61 47.09
N PRO A 290 23.77 -8.82 46.04
CA PRO A 290 22.93 -8.74 44.86
C PRO A 290 22.97 -10.07 44.08
N GLY A 291 21.82 -10.70 43.84
CA GLY A 291 21.71 -11.98 43.13
C GLY A 291 21.06 -13.11 43.94
N ASN A 292 21.10 -13.03 45.26
CA ASN A 292 20.56 -14.04 46.18
C ASN A 292 19.06 -13.83 46.48
N TRP A 293 18.24 -13.72 45.43
CA TRP A 293 16.83 -13.32 45.51
C TRP A 293 15.94 -14.30 46.30
N LYS A 294 16.31 -15.58 46.35
CA LYS A 294 15.60 -16.60 47.13
C LYS A 294 15.82 -16.39 48.63
N GLU A 295 17.07 -16.22 49.05
CA GLU A 295 17.43 -15.96 50.45
C GLU A 295 16.88 -14.62 50.95
N ILE A 296 16.89 -13.58 50.11
CA ILE A 296 16.30 -12.27 50.42
C ILE A 296 14.79 -12.40 50.67
N LYS A 297 14.10 -13.23 49.90
CA LYS A 297 12.65 -13.44 50.05
C LYS A 297 12.30 -14.25 51.31
N GLU A 298 13.09 -15.28 51.61
CA GLU A 298 12.83 -16.17 52.75
C GLU A 298 13.15 -15.51 54.09
N ASN A 299 14.16 -14.63 54.13
CA ASN A 299 14.59 -13.96 55.35
C ASN A 299 13.87 -12.63 55.65
N GLU A 300 13.10 -12.09 54.71
CA GLU A 300 12.34 -10.86 54.94
C GLU A 300 10.82 -11.06 54.91
N PRO A 301 10.12 -10.91 56.06
CA PRO A 301 8.68 -11.11 56.13
C PRO A 301 7.88 -10.14 55.25
N LEU A 302 8.45 -8.97 54.92
CA LEU A 302 7.87 -7.96 54.03
C LEU A 302 7.81 -8.43 52.56
N PHE A 303 8.64 -9.39 52.15
CA PHE A 303 8.67 -9.93 50.79
C PHE A 303 7.90 -11.24 50.61
N ARG A 304 7.20 -11.71 51.65
CA ARG A 304 6.38 -12.93 51.59
C ARG A 304 5.35 -12.89 50.46
N ASN A 305 4.82 -11.70 50.16
CA ASN A 305 3.83 -11.44 49.13
C ASN A 305 4.42 -10.95 47.78
N LYS A 306 5.75 -10.88 47.65
CA LYS A 306 6.44 -10.42 46.43
C LYS A 306 7.13 -11.59 45.73
N SER A 307 7.22 -11.55 44.40
CA SER A 307 7.98 -12.55 43.64
C SER A 307 9.47 -12.19 43.59
N THR A 308 10.34 -13.18 43.44
CA THR A 308 11.78 -12.97 43.26
C THR A 308 12.10 -12.11 42.04
N VAL A 309 11.24 -12.17 41.01
CA VAL A 309 11.32 -11.33 39.80
C VAL A 309 11.03 -9.86 40.13
N GLN A 310 10.00 -9.58 40.93
CA GLN A 310 9.67 -8.22 41.34
C GLN A 310 10.79 -7.55 42.15
N ILE A 311 11.43 -8.31 43.03
CA ILE A 311 12.57 -7.87 43.85
C ILE A 311 13.76 -7.50 42.95
N LYS A 312 14.07 -8.37 41.98
CA LYS A 312 15.14 -8.16 41.00
C LYS A 312 14.90 -6.93 40.11
N ASP A 313 13.68 -6.76 39.62
CA ASP A 313 13.33 -5.63 38.75
C ASP A 313 13.36 -4.30 39.52
N LYS A 314 12.96 -4.31 40.80
CA LYS A 314 13.11 -3.13 41.66
C LYS A 314 14.59 -2.79 41.87
N TYR A 315 15.45 -3.76 42.17
CA TYR A 315 16.89 -3.53 42.32
C TYR A 315 17.53 -2.89 41.08
N ARG A 316 17.15 -3.34 39.88
CA ARG A 316 17.66 -2.79 38.61
C ARG A 316 17.36 -1.31 38.41
N LEU A 317 16.20 -0.85 38.90
CA LEU A 317 15.79 0.54 38.77
C LEU A 317 16.51 1.46 39.75
N VAL A 318 16.89 0.96 40.93
CA VAL A 318 17.46 1.81 42.01
C VAL A 318 18.98 1.65 42.20
N LYS A 319 19.62 0.67 41.55
CA LYS A 319 21.07 0.45 41.64
C LYS A 319 21.90 1.70 41.27
N GLY A 320 21.47 2.46 40.25
CA GLY A 320 22.16 3.68 39.81
C GLY A 320 22.13 4.80 40.84
N ASP A 321 21.00 5.00 41.51
CA ASP A 321 20.84 6.04 42.54
C ASP A 321 21.62 5.70 43.82
N TRP A 322 21.83 4.40 44.12
CA TRP A 322 22.50 3.94 45.33
C TRP A 322 24.04 3.90 45.25
N GLU A 323 24.60 3.78 44.04
CA GLU A 323 26.05 3.81 43.83
C GLU A 323 26.62 5.22 44.03
N LEU A 324 25.84 6.26 43.69
CA LEU A 324 26.18 7.67 43.93
C LEU A 324 26.26 8.02 45.44
N GLU A 325 25.46 7.38 46.30
CA GLU A 325 25.50 7.62 47.75
C GLU A 325 26.71 6.97 48.44
N LYS A 326 27.31 5.93 47.85
CA LYS A 326 28.49 5.24 48.40
C LYS A 326 29.79 6.02 48.18
N GLU A 327 29.91 6.72 47.05
CA GLU A 327 31.09 7.55 46.77
C GLU A 327 31.19 8.78 47.70
N ASN A 328 30.07 9.26 48.24
CA ASN A 328 30.04 10.42 49.14
C ASN A 328 30.41 10.13 50.61
N LYS A 329 30.65 8.88 51.01
CA LYS A 329 30.91 8.51 52.43
C LYS A 329 32.31 7.94 52.71
N GLY A 330 33.20 7.90 51.72
CA GLY A 330 34.53 7.30 51.85
C GLY A 330 35.66 8.20 51.38
N ALA A 331 35.93 9.31 52.07
CA ALA A 331 37.18 10.05 51.87
C ALA A 331 37.70 10.61 53.21
N HIS A 332 38.83 10.06 53.65
CA HIS A 332 39.63 10.55 54.76
C HIS A 332 40.33 11.86 54.35
N LEU A 333 40.36 12.83 55.27
CA LEU A 333 40.80 14.23 55.08
C LEU A 333 42.26 14.35 54.59
N PRO A 334 42.47 15.13 53.51
CA PRO A 334 43.47 16.20 53.52
C PRO A 334 42.79 17.58 53.55
N ASP A 335 43.54 18.62 53.88
CA ASP A 335 43.08 19.95 54.31
C ASP A 335 41.77 20.48 53.67
N LYS A 336 40.81 20.79 54.55
CA LYS A 336 39.44 21.23 54.23
C LYS A 336 39.38 22.45 53.31
N GLU A 337 40.37 23.35 53.36
CA GLU A 337 40.39 24.57 52.55
C GLU A 337 40.77 24.32 51.08
N PHE A 338 41.64 23.33 50.81
CA PHE A 338 42.04 22.98 49.44
C PHE A 338 40.96 22.18 48.70
N ILE A 339 40.24 21.30 49.42
CA ILE A 339 39.13 20.54 48.83
C ILE A 339 37.92 21.44 48.56
N LEU A 340 37.59 22.36 49.48
CA LEU A 340 36.46 23.28 49.30
C LEU A 340 36.68 24.22 48.12
N SER A 341 37.88 24.80 47.98
CA SER A 341 38.22 25.66 46.84
C SER A 341 38.19 24.89 45.50
N THR A 342 38.74 23.67 45.47
CA THR A 342 38.73 22.83 44.26
C THR A 342 37.32 22.35 43.90
N ALA A 343 36.47 22.05 44.89
CA ALA A 343 35.08 21.66 44.68
C ALA A 343 34.24 22.82 44.15
N ILE A 344 34.34 24.00 44.75
CA ILE A 344 33.68 25.23 44.28
C ILE A 344 34.10 25.55 42.83
N GLN A 345 35.38 25.39 42.50
CA GLN A 345 35.89 25.66 41.16
C GLN A 345 35.40 24.63 40.12
N LYS A 346 35.31 23.34 40.49
CA LYS A 346 34.71 22.30 39.63
C LYS A 346 33.22 22.50 39.42
N GLU A 347 32.49 22.85 40.47
CA GLU A 347 31.05 23.10 40.40
C GLU A 347 30.73 24.33 39.53
N SER A 348 31.55 25.39 39.64
CA SER A 348 31.47 26.59 38.80
C SER A 348 31.69 26.27 37.31
N ARG A 349 32.62 25.36 36.99
CA ARG A 349 32.87 24.91 35.61
C ARG A 349 31.71 24.08 35.06
N LEU A 350 31.17 23.16 35.87
CA LEU A 350 30.01 22.34 35.49
C LEU A 350 28.73 23.16 35.32
N LYS A 351 28.58 24.23 36.08
CA LYS A 351 27.46 25.18 35.91
C LYS A 351 27.57 25.92 34.57
N LYS A 352 28.77 26.39 34.22
CA LYS A 352 29.04 27.00 32.91
C LYS A 352 28.74 26.06 31.74
N ILE A 353 29.21 24.81 31.81
CA ILE A 353 28.96 23.80 30.76
C ILE A 353 27.46 23.55 30.60
N ARG A 354 26.71 23.41 31.71
CA ARG A 354 25.25 23.23 31.65
C ARG A 354 24.53 24.45 31.10
N GLU A 355 24.95 25.66 31.47
CA GLU A 355 24.39 26.90 30.92
C GLU A 355 24.69 27.05 29.41
N ASP A 356 25.89 26.68 28.97
CA ASP A 356 26.26 26.65 27.55
C ASP A 356 25.46 25.59 26.77
N ASP A 357 25.27 24.39 27.32
CA ASP A 357 24.43 23.33 26.71
C ASP A 357 22.96 23.76 26.60
N ILE A 358 22.43 24.46 27.61
CA ILE A 358 21.08 25.01 27.56
C ILE A 358 20.98 26.09 26.48
N ARG A 359 22.01 26.93 26.34
CA ARG A 359 22.04 27.97 25.30
C ARG A 359 22.05 27.37 23.90
N VAL A 360 22.91 26.38 23.64
CA VAL A 360 22.99 25.69 22.35
C VAL A 360 21.65 25.01 22.00
N LYS A 361 21.03 24.32 22.95
CA LYS A 361 19.71 23.71 22.74
C LYS A 361 18.61 24.73 22.48
N ALA A 362 18.67 25.89 23.14
CA ALA A 362 17.70 26.96 22.91
C ALA A 362 17.83 27.55 21.49
N GLU A 363 19.06 27.70 20.99
CA GLU A 363 19.33 28.14 19.61
C GLU A 363 18.82 27.10 18.59
N GLU A 364 19.06 25.82 18.84
CA GLU A 364 18.55 24.72 18.00
C GLU A 364 17.02 24.69 17.95
N ILE A 365 16.35 24.82 19.10
CA ILE A 365 14.89 24.92 19.18
C ILE A 365 14.37 26.15 18.43
N ALA A 366 15.06 27.29 18.52
CA ALA A 366 14.67 28.50 17.79
C ALA A 366 14.77 28.28 16.26
N GLN A 367 15.81 27.58 15.80
CA GLN A 367 15.99 27.26 14.39
C GLN A 367 14.93 26.29 13.88
N LEU A 368 14.63 25.22 14.61
CA LEU A 368 13.58 24.26 14.27
C LEU A 368 12.19 24.91 14.24
N ASN A 369 11.91 25.84 15.17
CA ASN A 369 10.65 26.58 15.15
C ASN A 369 10.52 27.49 13.93
N LYS A 370 11.61 28.09 13.47
CA LYS A 370 11.62 28.88 12.24
C LYS A 370 11.33 28.01 11.02
N GLU A 371 12.00 26.86 10.91
CA GLU A 371 11.79 25.92 9.81
C GLU A 371 10.35 25.37 9.78
N LEU A 372 9.78 25.03 10.95
CA LEU A 372 8.38 24.62 11.06
C LEU A 372 7.40 25.71 10.62
N LYS A 373 7.72 26.98 10.86
CA LYS A 373 6.90 28.10 10.41
C LYS A 373 6.96 28.22 8.89
N ASP A 374 8.15 28.18 8.30
CA ASP A 374 8.34 28.27 6.85
C ASP A 374 7.63 27.12 6.13
N LEU A 375 7.73 25.88 6.65
CA LEU A 375 7.02 24.72 6.11
C LEU A 375 5.49 24.83 6.21
N ARG A 376 4.97 25.45 7.28
CA ARG A 376 3.52 25.70 7.40
C ARG A 376 3.04 26.70 6.37
N GLU A 377 3.79 27.76 6.12
CA GLU A 377 3.47 28.75 5.10
C GLU A 377 3.50 28.13 3.69
N GLN A 378 4.50 27.28 3.39
CA GLN A 378 4.57 26.53 2.13
C GLN A 378 3.40 25.54 1.96
N ASN A 379 3.04 24.79 3.01
CA ASN A 379 1.89 23.90 2.92
C ASN A 379 0.57 24.65 2.67
N GLU A 380 0.41 25.84 3.24
CA GLU A 380 -0.80 26.64 3.02
C GLU A 380 -0.88 27.17 1.59
N THR A 381 0.26 27.58 1.00
CA THR A 381 0.31 28.04 -0.39
C THR A 381 0.04 26.89 -1.36
N GLU A 382 0.59 25.70 -1.10
CA GLU A 382 0.31 24.48 -1.88
C GLU A 382 -1.17 24.06 -1.77
N ARG A 383 -1.78 24.18 -0.58
CA ARG A 383 -3.20 23.86 -0.39
C ARG A 383 -4.09 24.77 -1.25
N LEU A 384 -3.82 26.08 -1.26
CA LEU A 384 -4.55 27.04 -2.09
C LEU A 384 -4.36 26.76 -3.59
N ALA A 385 -3.14 26.41 -4.01
CA ALA A 385 -2.87 26.04 -5.40
C ALA A 385 -3.65 24.78 -5.83
N LEU A 386 -3.80 23.80 -4.94
CA LEU A 386 -4.61 22.60 -5.19
C LEU A 386 -6.10 22.92 -5.32
N GLU A 387 -6.65 23.76 -4.44
CA GLU A 387 -8.06 24.18 -4.50
C GLU A 387 -8.38 24.90 -5.83
N ASP A 388 -7.49 25.77 -6.30
CA ASP A 388 -7.62 26.43 -7.59
C ASP A 388 -7.61 25.43 -8.75
N LEU A 389 -6.70 24.46 -8.72
CA LEU A 389 -6.55 23.44 -9.75
C LEU A 389 -7.77 22.51 -9.81
N GLU A 390 -8.32 22.13 -8.66
CA GLU A 390 -9.60 21.39 -8.57
C GLU A 390 -10.75 22.18 -9.21
N SER A 391 -10.83 23.50 -8.96
CA SER A 391 -11.87 24.35 -9.54
C SER A 391 -11.80 24.36 -11.08
N VAL A 392 -10.58 24.38 -11.64
CA VAL A 392 -10.33 24.34 -13.08
C VAL A 392 -10.70 22.97 -13.66
N LEU A 393 -10.31 21.88 -12.99
CA LEU A 393 -10.65 20.53 -13.43
C LEU A 393 -12.16 20.29 -13.44
N ILE A 394 -12.90 20.80 -12.45
CA ILE A 394 -14.37 20.72 -12.42
C ILE A 394 -14.98 21.47 -13.61
N LYS A 395 -14.48 22.67 -13.93
CA LYS A 395 -14.94 23.46 -15.08
C LYS A 395 -14.67 22.72 -16.40
N ASN A 396 -13.46 22.19 -16.58
CA ASN A 396 -13.07 21.45 -17.78
C ASN A 396 -13.90 20.17 -17.95
N ARG A 397 -14.13 19.43 -16.87
CA ARG A 397 -15.00 18.26 -16.88
C ARG A 397 -16.41 18.62 -17.35
N ARG A 398 -17.02 19.68 -16.78
CA ARG A 398 -18.36 20.14 -17.20
C ARG A 398 -18.40 20.51 -18.68
N ARG A 399 -17.33 21.11 -19.22
CA ARG A 399 -17.23 21.45 -20.66
C ARG A 399 -17.17 20.20 -21.53
N MET A 400 -16.34 19.23 -21.17
CA MET A 400 -16.23 17.94 -21.88
C MET A 400 -17.53 17.15 -21.86
N GLU A 401 -18.23 17.15 -20.73
CA GLU A 401 -19.49 16.43 -20.56
C GLU A 401 -20.62 17.06 -21.40
N LYS A 402 -20.63 18.39 -21.54
CA LYS A 402 -21.52 19.08 -22.50
C LYS A 402 -21.19 18.71 -23.95
N GLN A 403 -19.92 18.68 -24.34
CA GLN A 403 -19.51 18.29 -25.69
C GLN A 403 -19.88 16.84 -26.01
N ARG A 404 -19.68 15.93 -25.05
CA ARG A 404 -20.07 14.53 -25.17
C ARG A 404 -21.58 14.38 -25.42
N ARG A 405 -22.42 15.02 -24.59
CA ARG A 405 -23.88 14.99 -24.77
C ARG A 405 -24.32 15.53 -26.12
N TRP A 406 -23.64 16.57 -26.62
CA TRP A 406 -23.94 17.13 -27.94
C TRP A 406 -23.59 16.14 -29.06
N SER A 407 -22.44 15.46 -28.97
CA SER A 407 -22.04 14.39 -29.90
C SER A 407 -23.00 13.20 -29.88
N GLU A 408 -23.40 12.74 -28.69
CA GLU A 408 -24.39 11.66 -28.53
C GLU A 408 -25.75 12.02 -29.15
N ALA A 409 -26.22 13.26 -28.92
CA ALA A 409 -27.44 13.76 -29.55
C ALA A 409 -27.32 13.79 -31.08
N GLN A 410 -26.21 14.33 -31.61
CA GLN A 410 -25.96 14.34 -33.06
C GLN A 410 -25.93 12.95 -33.67
N SER A 411 -25.28 11.99 -33.01
CA SER A 411 -25.24 10.60 -33.48
C SER A 411 -26.62 9.95 -33.45
N SER A 412 -27.42 10.23 -32.43
CA SER A 412 -28.81 9.74 -32.34
C SER A 412 -29.69 10.32 -33.45
N TYR A 413 -29.58 11.63 -33.72
CA TYR A 413 -30.28 12.26 -34.86
C TYR A 413 -29.86 11.66 -36.19
N LYS A 414 -28.56 11.43 -36.41
CA LYS A 414 -28.05 10.78 -37.62
C LYS A 414 -28.66 9.39 -37.80
N MET A 415 -28.66 8.56 -36.75
CA MET A 415 -29.27 7.22 -36.81
C MET A 415 -30.78 7.28 -37.10
N CYS A 416 -31.50 8.23 -36.51
CA CYS A 416 -32.92 8.42 -36.78
C CYS A 416 -33.17 8.77 -38.26
N LEU A 417 -32.38 9.67 -38.83
CA LEU A 417 -32.46 10.04 -40.25
C LEU A 417 -32.13 8.84 -41.16
N GLU A 418 -31.10 8.07 -40.85
CA GLU A 418 -30.74 6.86 -41.60
C GLU A 418 -31.86 5.82 -41.59
N ASN A 419 -32.55 5.65 -40.46
CA ASN A 419 -33.71 4.75 -40.36
C ASN A 419 -34.90 5.29 -41.17
N MET A 420 -35.23 6.59 -41.06
CA MET A 420 -36.30 7.20 -41.85
C MET A 420 -36.06 7.09 -43.37
N ILE A 421 -34.80 7.28 -43.81
CA ILE A 421 -34.43 7.12 -45.21
C ILE A 421 -34.60 5.67 -45.65
N ARG A 422 -34.18 4.70 -44.81
CA ARG A 422 -34.35 3.27 -45.09
C ARG A 422 -35.82 2.87 -45.20
N ASP A 423 -36.65 3.33 -44.27
CA ASP A 423 -38.09 3.05 -44.24
C ASP A 423 -38.84 3.75 -45.38
N ALA A 424 -38.30 4.83 -45.96
CA ALA A 424 -38.86 5.48 -47.15
C ALA A 424 -38.40 4.84 -48.47
N MET A 425 -37.31 4.07 -48.45
CA MET A 425 -36.75 3.40 -49.62
C MET A 425 -37.25 1.95 -49.79
N HIS A 426 -37.84 1.36 -48.75
CA HIS A 426 -38.51 0.06 -48.76
C HIS A 426 -40.01 0.23 -48.69
#